data_AF-A0A519VPV8-F1
#
_entry.id   AF-A0A519VPV8-F1
#
_cell.length_a   1.000
_cell.length_b   1.000
_cell.length_c   1.000
_cell.angle_alpha   90.00
_cell.angle_beta   90.00
_cell.angle_gamma   90.00
#
_symmetry.space_group_name_H-M   'P 1'
#
loop_
_entity.id
_entity.type
_entity.pdbx_description
1 polymer ?
#
loop_
_entity_poly.entity_id
_entity_poly.type
_entity_poly.pdbx_seq_one_letter_code
_entity_poly.pdbx_strand_id
1 'polypeptide(L)'
;MRRLLFFLALGASSGGLLGGCVESYVPDVASAPASYLVVDGFINGNGRSTFLLSYTADLAATAAPRVEPGARLTIVDNGGRRYPLVEKASGTYQSDSLVLDPARL
;
A
#
# COMPACT_ATOMS: atom_id res chain seq x y z
N MET A 1 45.27 -49.16 -0.09
CA MET A 1 44.54 -50.32 -0.62
C MET A 1 43.12 -50.33 -0.06
N ARG A 2 42.11 -50.02 -0.87
CA ARG A 2 40.78 -50.64 -0.84
C ARG A 2 40.12 -50.33 -2.18
N ARG A 3 39.94 -51.39 -2.96
CA ARG A 3 39.57 -51.39 -4.38
C ARG A 3 38.04 -51.31 -4.53
N LEU A 4 37.65 -50.98 -5.78
CA LEU A 4 36.42 -51.39 -6.48
C LEU A 4 35.15 -50.58 -6.11
N LEU A 5 34.35 -50.01 -7.02
CA LEU A 5 33.97 -50.41 -8.38
C LEU A 5 33.59 -49.19 -9.24
N PHE A 6 34.07 -49.19 -10.48
CA PHE A 6 33.42 -48.52 -11.61
C PHE A 6 32.10 -49.24 -11.91
N PHE A 7 30.99 -48.51 -12.01
CA PHE A 7 29.87 -48.90 -12.87
C PHE A 7 29.57 -47.74 -13.83
N LEU A 8 30.03 -47.90 -15.06
CA LEU A 8 29.53 -47.21 -16.22
C LEU A 8 28.08 -47.66 -16.45
N ALA A 9 27.15 -46.72 -16.43
CA ALA A 9 25.88 -46.84 -17.12
C ALA A 9 25.64 -45.55 -17.91
N LEU A 10 25.97 -45.59 -19.19
CA LEU A 10 25.31 -44.77 -20.21
C LEU A 10 23.81 -45.05 -20.10
N GLY A 11 22.97 -44.02 -20.01
CA GLY A 11 21.55 -44.22 -20.33
C GLY A 11 20.57 -43.26 -19.67
N ALA A 12 20.14 -42.31 -20.49
CA ALA A 12 18.81 -41.71 -20.51
C ALA A 12 18.46 -40.58 -19.52
N SER A 13 18.02 -39.49 -20.17
CA SER A 13 17.16 -38.43 -19.66
C SER A 13 17.77 -37.55 -18.57
N SER A 14 18.56 -36.59 -19.04
CA SER A 14 18.50 -35.19 -18.58
C SER A 14 17.04 -34.76 -18.50
N GLY A 15 16.35 -35.16 -17.43
CA GLY A 15 15.03 -34.66 -17.10
C GLY A 15 15.19 -33.17 -16.91
N GLY A 16 14.80 -32.41 -17.93
CA GLY A 16 14.87 -30.96 -17.93
C GLY A 16 14.21 -30.46 -16.68
N LEU A 17 15.03 -29.99 -15.74
CA LEU A 17 14.63 -29.02 -14.74
C LEU A 17 14.20 -27.80 -15.53
N LEU A 18 12.96 -27.79 -16.01
CA LEU A 18 12.25 -26.62 -16.52
C LEU A 18 11.95 -25.67 -15.35
N GLY A 19 12.95 -25.42 -14.50
CA GLY A 19 12.98 -24.31 -13.58
C GLY A 19 13.36 -23.09 -14.39
N GLY A 20 12.39 -22.50 -15.09
CA GLY A 20 12.58 -21.17 -15.65
C GLY A 20 12.88 -20.22 -14.49
N CYS A 21 14.07 -19.60 -14.50
CA CYS A 21 14.38 -18.53 -13.57
C CYS A 21 13.41 -17.37 -13.85
N VAL A 22 12.45 -17.16 -12.96
CA VAL A 22 11.59 -15.99 -12.99
C VAL A 22 12.37 -14.85 -12.35
N GLU A 23 12.84 -13.92 -13.18
CA GLU A 23 13.51 -12.71 -12.73
C GLU A 23 12.47 -11.66 -12.30
N SER A 24 12.73 -10.96 -11.20
CA SER A 24 11.83 -9.88 -10.78
C SER A 24 11.89 -8.72 -11.77
N TYR A 25 10.72 -8.21 -12.15
CA TYR A 25 10.64 -7.01 -12.96
C TYR A 25 11.10 -5.81 -12.14
N VAL A 26 12.16 -5.13 -12.60
CA VAL A 26 12.66 -3.88 -12.03
C VAL A 26 12.30 -2.74 -12.98
N PRO A 27 11.24 -1.96 -12.70
CA PRO A 27 10.85 -0.84 -13.56
C PRO A 27 11.90 0.27 -13.52
N ASP A 28 12.12 0.92 -14.67
CA ASP A 28 12.91 2.16 -14.75
C ASP A 28 12.05 3.35 -14.32
N VAL A 29 11.81 3.45 -13.01
CA VAL A 29 11.11 4.58 -12.38
C VAL A 29 12.11 5.44 -11.63
N ALA A 30 11.96 6.77 -11.76
CA ALA A 30 12.73 7.70 -10.94
C ALA A 30 12.41 7.46 -9.46
N SER A 31 13.44 7.23 -8.65
CA SER A 31 13.30 7.13 -7.19
C SER A 31 12.68 8.42 -6.67
N ALA A 32 11.51 8.30 -6.04
CA ALA A 32 10.78 9.41 -5.44
C ALA A 32 10.81 9.30 -3.90
N PRO A 33 10.79 10.43 -3.17
CA PRO A 33 10.73 10.39 -1.72
C PRO A 33 9.49 9.62 -1.21
N ALA A 34 9.69 8.71 -0.26
CA ALA A 34 8.63 7.99 0.46
C ALA A 34 7.98 8.85 1.57
N SER A 35 7.82 10.15 1.32
CA SER A 35 7.39 11.14 2.31
C SER A 35 6.23 12.02 1.85
N TYR A 36 5.56 11.68 0.74
CA TYR A 36 4.34 12.38 0.33
C TYR A 36 3.15 11.88 1.14
N LEU A 37 2.36 12.81 1.69
CA LEU A 37 1.12 12.48 2.39
C LEU A 37 0.04 12.08 1.38
N VAL A 38 -0.55 10.92 1.59
CA VAL A 38 -1.67 10.38 0.84
C VAL A 38 -2.91 10.47 1.71
N VAL A 39 -3.96 11.07 1.16
CA VAL A 39 -5.29 11.15 1.76
C VAL A 39 -6.19 10.19 1.00
N ASP A 40 -6.49 9.03 1.60
CA ASP A 40 -7.37 8.03 1.02
C ASP A 40 -8.73 8.06 1.70
N GLY A 41 -9.82 8.06 0.92
CA GLY A 41 -11.19 8.15 1.42
C GLY A 41 -12.06 9.09 0.59
N PHE A 42 -13.31 9.27 1.03
CA PHE A 42 -14.29 10.14 0.39
C PHE A 42 -15.20 10.83 1.40
N ILE A 43 -15.76 11.97 0.99
CA ILE A 43 -16.75 12.69 1.78
C ILE A 43 -18.12 12.03 1.58
N ASN A 44 -18.74 11.63 2.68
CA ASN A 44 -20.12 11.19 2.72
C ASN A 44 -21.02 12.37 3.11
N GLY A 45 -21.87 12.81 2.18
CA GLY A 45 -22.79 13.93 2.38
C GLY A 45 -23.96 13.64 3.33
N ASN A 46 -24.25 12.37 3.62
CA ASN A 46 -25.33 11.99 4.54
C ASN A 46 -24.89 10.79 5.38
N GLY A 47 -23.97 11.05 6.30
CA GLY A 47 -23.38 10.02 7.15
C GLY A 47 -21.99 10.40 7.63
N ARG A 48 -21.18 9.39 7.92
CA ARG A 48 -19.80 9.56 8.36
C ARG A 48 -18.85 9.49 7.18
N SER A 49 -17.87 10.38 7.15
CA SER A 49 -16.73 10.33 6.24
C SER A 49 -15.55 9.72 6.97
N THR A 50 -14.78 8.87 6.30
CA THR A 50 -13.61 8.19 6.85
C THR A 50 -12.45 8.38 5.90
N PHE A 51 -11.28 8.71 6.45
CA PHE A 51 -10.04 8.91 5.70
C PHE A 51 -8.90 8.15 6.35
N LEU A 52 -8.06 7.52 5.54
CA LEU A 52 -6.77 6.99 5.93
C LEU A 52 -5.68 7.97 5.47
N LEU A 53 -4.90 8.48 6.42
CA LEU A 53 -3.69 9.23 6.13
C LEU A 53 -2.49 8.30 6.18
N SER A 54 -1.73 8.28 5.09
CA SER A 54 -0.52 7.47 4.96
C SER A 54 0.54 8.20 4.14
N TYR A 55 1.73 7.62 4.03
CA TYR A 55 2.79 8.13 3.19
C TYR A 55 3.05 7.21 2.01
N THR A 56 3.52 7.78 0.90
CA THR A 56 4.03 7.00 -0.23
C THR A 56 5.12 6.02 0.23
N ALA A 57 5.17 4.87 -0.43
CA ALA A 57 6.20 3.86 -0.24
C ALA A 57 6.93 3.58 -1.57
N ASP A 58 8.13 3.03 -1.47
CA ASP A 58 8.86 2.55 -2.64
C ASP A 58 8.09 1.39 -3.30
N LEU A 59 8.15 1.27 -4.62
CA LEU A 59 7.52 0.17 -5.36
C LEU A 59 8.10 -1.21 -4.99
N ALA A 60 9.37 -1.26 -4.61
CA ALA A 60 10.02 -2.49 -4.14
C ALA A 60 9.73 -2.80 -2.66
N ALA A 61 9.03 -1.91 -1.94
CA ALA A 61 8.72 -2.14 -0.53
C ALA A 61 7.68 -3.26 -0.39
N THR A 62 7.99 -4.23 0.46
CA THR A 62 7.07 -5.33 0.81
C THR A 62 6.23 -5.04 2.06
N ALA A 63 6.64 -4.03 2.84
CA ALA A 63 5.89 -3.57 4.00
C ALA A 63 4.73 -2.66 3.58
N ALA A 64 3.66 -2.64 4.38
CA ALA A 64 2.57 -1.71 4.19
C ALA A 64 3.06 -0.24 4.30
N PRO A 65 2.44 0.70 3.56
CA PRO A 65 2.75 2.12 3.70
C PRO A 65 2.62 2.62 5.14
N ARG A 66 3.52 3.53 5.55
CA ARG A 66 3.51 4.13 6.89
C ARG A 66 2.26 5.01 7.03
N VAL A 67 1.47 4.81 8.07
CA VAL A 67 0.31 5.67 8.39
C VAL A 67 0.74 6.97 9.09
N GLU A 68 -0.10 8.00 9.03
CA GLU A 68 0.12 9.30 9.69
C GLU A 68 -0.84 9.49 10.89
N PRO A 69 -0.42 9.15 12.12
CA PRO A 69 -1.25 9.31 13.32
C PRO A 69 -1.14 10.71 13.93
N GLY A 70 -2.13 11.10 14.74
CA GLY A 70 -2.09 12.33 15.53
C GLY A 70 -2.27 13.63 14.73
N ALA A 71 -2.67 13.56 13.47
CA ALA A 71 -2.93 14.72 12.63
C ALA A 71 -4.23 15.42 13.01
N ARG A 72 -4.34 16.70 12.60
CA ARG A 72 -5.58 17.48 12.71
C ARG A 72 -6.25 17.57 11.35
N LEU A 73 -7.26 16.75 11.11
CA LEU A 73 -8.01 16.73 9.85
C LEU A 73 -9.34 17.48 9.99
N THR A 74 -9.72 18.23 8.96
CA THR A 74 -10.96 19.02 8.93
C THR A 74 -11.48 19.09 7.50
N ILE A 75 -12.74 18.73 7.28
CA ILE A 75 -13.45 19.02 6.04
C ILE A 75 -13.89 20.49 6.09
N VAL A 76 -13.72 21.22 5.00
CA VAL A 76 -14.15 22.62 4.88
C VAL A 76 -15.06 22.74 3.66
N ASP A 77 -16.25 23.32 3.85
CA ASP A 77 -17.20 23.58 2.76
C ASP A 77 -16.90 24.91 2.05
N ASN A 78 -17.60 25.17 0.96
CA ASN A 78 -17.41 26.34 0.10
C ASN A 78 -17.71 27.66 0.82
N GLY A 79 -18.50 27.60 1.91
CA GLY A 79 -18.83 28.71 2.78
C GLY A 79 -17.91 28.85 3.99
N GLY A 80 -16.86 28.05 4.08
CA GLY A 80 -15.89 28.07 5.18
C GLY A 80 -16.34 27.34 6.45
N ARG A 81 -17.46 26.62 6.44
CA ARG A 81 -17.87 25.78 7.58
C ARG A 81 -16.89 24.63 7.72
N ARG A 82 -16.51 24.33 8.97
CA ARG A 82 -15.48 23.36 9.31
C ARG A 82 -16.08 22.18 10.04
N TYR A 83 -15.75 20.98 9.60
CA TYR A 83 -16.15 19.73 10.22
C TYR A 83 -14.89 18.98 10.64
N PRO A 84 -14.47 19.06 11.92
CA PRO A 84 -13.27 18.38 12.39
C PRO A 84 -13.47 16.86 12.39
N LEU A 85 -12.39 16.12 12.14
CA LEU A 85 -12.37 14.67 12.21
C LEU A 85 -11.57 14.21 13.42
N VAL A 86 -11.98 13.07 13.98
CA VAL A 86 -11.33 12.45 15.13
C VAL A 86 -10.66 11.17 14.66
N GLU A 87 -9.43 10.96 15.09
CA GLU A 87 -8.71 9.70 14.87
C GLU A 87 -9.40 8.56 15.65
N LYS A 88 -9.80 7.50 14.95
CA LYS A 88 -10.47 6.31 15.53
C LYS A 88 -9.55 5.10 15.60
N ALA A 89 -8.59 5.04 14.70
CA ALA A 89 -7.47 4.11 14.69
C ALA A 89 -6.25 4.84 14.11
N SER A 90 -5.04 4.33 14.34
CA SER A 90 -3.80 4.98 13.88
C SER A 90 -3.85 5.35 12.40
N GLY A 91 -3.87 6.64 12.09
CA GLY A 91 -3.98 7.17 10.72
C GLY A 91 -5.38 7.18 10.12
N THR A 92 -6.40 6.63 10.80
CA THR A 92 -7.79 6.62 10.34
C THR A 92 -8.61 7.67 11.07
N TYR A 93 -9.09 8.66 10.32
CA TYR A 93 -9.82 9.81 10.81
C TYR A 93 -11.26 9.74 10.35
N GLN A 94 -12.19 9.99 11.26
CA GLN A 94 -13.62 9.88 11.00
C GLN A 94 -14.36 11.13 11.46
N SER A 95 -15.33 11.58 10.66
CA SER A 95 -16.26 12.63 11.07
C SER A 95 -17.34 12.12 12.02
N ASP A 96 -18.07 13.06 12.60
CA ASP A 96 -19.43 12.80 13.09
C ASP A 96 -20.36 12.41 11.94
N SER A 97 -21.59 12.01 12.26
CA SER A 97 -22.61 11.81 11.23
C SER A 97 -23.08 13.19 10.76
N LEU A 98 -22.78 13.52 9.50
CA LEU A 98 -23.05 14.84 8.93
C LEU A 98 -24.17 14.75 7.89
N VAL A 99 -24.97 15.81 7.81
CA VAL A 99 -25.84 16.09 6.66
C VAL A 99 -25.27 17.35 6.01
N LEU A 100 -24.56 17.16 4.89
CA LEU A 100 -23.90 18.21 4.14
C LEU A 100 -24.83 18.74 3.05
N ASP A 101 -24.75 20.04 2.79
CA ASP A 101 -25.48 20.69 1.72
C ASP A 101 -24.79 20.38 0.38
N PRO A 102 -25.44 19.67 -0.58
CA PRO A 102 -24.83 19.33 -1.86
C PRO A 102 -24.42 20.54 -2.69
N ALA A 103 -25.04 21.71 -2.47
CA ALA A 103 -24.67 22.95 -3.16
C ALA A 103 -23.38 23.58 -2.59
N ARG A 104 -22.83 23.01 -1.51
CA ARG A 104 -21.65 23.51 -0.79
C ARG A 104 -20.53 22.48 -0.65
N LEU A 105 -20.65 21.33 -1.30
CA LEU A 105 -19.56 20.38 -1.46
C LEU A 105 -18.53 20.88 -2.48
#